data_AF-A0A7Y4A3I6-F1
#
_entry.id   AF-A0A7Y4A3I6-F1
#
_cell.length_a   1.000
_cell.length_b   1.000
_cell.length_c   1.000
_cell.angle_alpha   90.00
_cell.angle_beta   90.00
_cell.angle_gamma   90.00
#
_symmetry.space_group_name_H-M   'P 1'
#
loop_
_entity.id
_entity.type
_entity.pdbx_description
1 polymer ?
#
loop_
_entity_poly.entity_id
_entity_poly.type
_entity_poly.pdbx_seq_one_letter_code
_entity_poly.pdbx_strand_id
1 'polypeptide(L)'
;MKRLRVPILLSMALSYPVYANGFQVEEVRQWDAMCREGAANHERRIFDALSNSEYIDWTEIELVEIESRFNYTDTSTIGEEEQRVNCDVIISYTYQNKPITLSSVYQVATTEMETLSRVDVTERAVIDFMVRVMVN
;
A
#
# COMPACT_ATOMS: atom_id res chain seq x y z
N MET A 1 -2.32 -39.91 54.48
CA MET A 1 -2.09 -38.84 53.49
C MET A 1 -0.99 -39.26 52.53
N LYS A 2 -1.28 -39.43 51.24
CA LYS A 2 -0.32 -39.36 50.12
C LYS A 2 -1.14 -39.10 48.84
N ARG A 3 -1.20 -37.83 48.43
CA ARG A 3 -1.82 -37.43 47.15
C ARG A 3 -0.77 -37.66 46.05
N LEU A 4 -1.05 -38.58 45.12
CA LEU A 4 -0.30 -38.68 43.87
C LEU A 4 -0.45 -37.36 43.11
N ARG A 5 0.67 -36.71 42.81
CA ARG A 5 0.74 -35.56 41.90
C ARG A 5 0.79 -36.10 40.48
N VAL A 6 -0.26 -35.83 39.69
CA VAL A 6 -0.25 -36.03 38.24
C VAL A 6 0.57 -34.88 37.63
N PRO A 7 1.62 -35.14 36.82
CA PRO A 7 2.29 -34.07 36.12
C PRO A 7 1.39 -33.62 34.97
N ILE A 8 0.99 -32.34 35.01
CA ILE A 8 0.37 -31.65 33.89
C ILE A 8 1.48 -31.47 32.85
N LEU A 9 1.49 -32.33 31.82
CA LEU A 9 2.28 -32.10 30.62
C LEU A 9 1.71 -30.88 29.91
N LEU A 10 2.41 -29.76 30.04
CA LEU A 10 2.17 -28.53 29.31
C LEU A 10 2.35 -28.84 27.81
N SER A 11 1.26 -28.99 27.08
CA SER A 11 1.27 -29.12 25.63
C SER A 11 1.73 -27.79 25.02
N MET A 12 3.02 -27.70 24.68
CA MET A 12 3.52 -26.67 23.76
C MET A 12 2.86 -26.90 22.40
N ALA A 13 1.92 -26.03 22.05
CA ALA A 13 1.39 -25.98 20.70
C ALA A 13 2.54 -25.59 19.76
N LEU A 14 2.93 -26.49 18.87
CA LEU A 14 3.84 -26.21 17.77
C LEU A 14 3.10 -25.30 16.78
N SER A 15 3.40 -24.00 16.82
CA SER A 15 2.93 -23.04 15.83
C SER A 15 3.67 -23.31 14.51
N TYR A 16 3.01 -23.95 13.55
CA TYR A 16 3.55 -24.07 12.20
C TYR A 16 3.42 -22.72 11.47
N PRO A 17 4.45 -22.24 10.77
CA PRO A 17 4.33 -21.04 9.96
C PRO A 17 3.29 -21.27 8.86
N VAL A 18 2.31 -20.37 8.79
CA VAL A 18 1.29 -20.36 7.73
C VAL A 18 1.80 -19.47 6.61
N TYR A 19 1.67 -19.94 5.38
CA TYR A 19 2.12 -19.22 4.19
C TYR A 19 0.94 -18.81 3.31
N ALA A 20 1.02 -17.62 2.72
CA ALA A 20 0.13 -17.12 1.68
C ALA A 20 0.98 -16.69 0.47
N ASN A 21 0.69 -17.22 -0.72
CA ASN A 21 1.46 -16.93 -1.94
C ASN A 21 2.98 -17.10 -1.81
N GLY A 22 3.45 -18.05 -0.99
CA GLY A 22 4.88 -18.30 -0.76
C GLY A 22 5.53 -17.46 0.34
N PHE A 23 4.80 -16.52 0.95
CA PHE A 23 5.29 -15.64 2.03
C PHE A 23 4.69 -16.01 3.38
N GLN A 24 5.39 -15.72 4.48
CA GLN A 24 4.83 -15.94 5.82
C GLN A 24 3.67 -14.96 6.06
N VAL A 25 2.54 -15.45 6.60
CA VAL A 25 1.33 -14.62 6.79
C VAL A 25 1.59 -13.38 7.66
N GLU A 26 2.42 -13.50 8.68
CA GLU A 26 2.72 -12.37 9.56
C GLU A 26 3.56 -11.29 8.87
N GLU A 27 4.50 -11.71 8.02
CA GLU A 27 5.33 -10.83 7.21
C GLU A 27 4.50 -10.08 6.17
N VAL A 28 3.58 -10.78 5.49
CA VAL A 28 2.61 -10.15 4.58
C VAL A 28 1.74 -9.12 5.30
N ARG A 29 1.25 -9.43 6.50
CA ARG A 29 0.45 -8.48 7.29
C ARG A 29 1.25 -7.23 7.63
N GLN A 30 2.53 -7.39 7.98
CA GLN A 30 3.43 -6.29 8.25
C GLN A 30 3.61 -5.41 6.99
N TRP A 31 3.88 -6.01 5.84
CA TRP A 31 4.01 -5.28 4.58
C TRP A 31 2.72 -4.57 4.16
N ASP A 32 1.58 -5.21 4.32
CA ASP A 32 0.27 -4.57 4.09
C ASP A 32 0.06 -3.34 4.99
N ALA A 33 0.53 -3.39 6.24
CA ALA A 33 0.48 -2.24 7.13
C ALA A 33 1.42 -1.11 6.65
N MET A 34 2.64 -1.46 6.23
CA MET A 34 3.60 -0.50 5.65
C MET A 34 3.03 0.17 4.40
N CYS A 35 2.40 -0.61 3.52
CA CYS A 35 1.71 -0.07 2.35
C CYS A 35 0.62 0.90 2.78
N ARG A 36 -0.33 0.50 3.64
CA ARG A 36 -1.39 1.42 4.11
C ARG A 36 -0.85 2.73 4.70
N GLU A 37 0.23 2.67 5.47
CA GLU A 37 0.86 3.86 6.06
C GLU A 37 1.50 4.77 4.99
N GLY A 38 2.22 4.19 4.02
CA GLY A 38 2.86 4.96 2.94
C GLY A 38 1.90 5.52 1.88
N ALA A 39 0.67 5.03 1.83
CA ALA A 39 -0.29 5.37 0.76
C ALA A 39 -0.63 6.85 0.73
N ALA A 40 -0.84 7.48 1.90
CA ALA A 40 -1.13 8.91 2.00
C ALA A 40 0.05 9.78 1.53
N ASN A 41 1.30 9.34 1.73
CA ASN A 41 2.46 10.08 1.24
C ASN A 41 2.60 9.97 -0.28
N HIS A 42 2.29 8.82 -0.86
CA HIS A 42 2.28 8.65 -2.32
C HIS A 42 1.16 9.48 -2.97
N GLU A 43 -0.04 9.47 -2.37
CA GLU A 43 -1.17 10.29 -2.80
C GLU A 43 -0.81 11.77 -2.82
N ARG A 44 -0.21 12.30 -1.76
CA ARG A 44 0.25 13.71 -1.72
C ARG A 44 1.22 14.04 -2.84
N ARG A 45 2.14 13.13 -3.19
CA ARG A 45 3.07 13.36 -4.31
C ARG A 45 2.35 13.41 -5.66
N ILE A 46 1.32 12.58 -5.87
CA ILE A 46 0.47 12.66 -7.06
C ILE A 46 -0.30 13.99 -7.04
N PHE A 47 -0.88 14.36 -5.90
CA PHE A 47 -1.62 15.60 -5.73
C PHE A 47 -0.74 16.84 -5.98
N ASP A 48 0.48 16.88 -5.44
CA ASP A 48 1.43 17.98 -5.65
C ASP A 48 1.81 18.10 -7.13
N ALA A 49 2.04 16.97 -7.81
CA ALA A 49 2.31 16.96 -9.24
C ALA A 49 1.11 17.45 -10.06
N LEU A 50 -0.10 17.06 -9.65
CA LEU A 50 -1.37 17.49 -10.22
C LEU A 50 -1.59 18.99 -10.03
N SER A 51 -1.34 19.54 -8.83
CA SER A 51 -1.72 20.89 -8.38
C SER A 51 -1.24 22.04 -9.26
N ASN A 52 -0.29 21.79 -10.15
CA ASN A 52 0.22 22.75 -11.12
C ASN A 52 -0.59 22.81 -12.43
N SER A 53 -1.60 21.96 -12.62
CA SER A 53 -2.43 21.92 -13.82
C SER A 53 -3.49 23.04 -13.80
N GLU A 54 -3.53 23.83 -14.88
CA GLU A 54 -4.55 24.87 -15.11
C GLU A 54 -5.90 24.28 -15.57
N TYR A 55 -5.94 22.98 -15.89
CA TYR A 55 -7.13 22.31 -16.42
C TYR A 55 -8.09 21.80 -15.34
N ILE A 56 -7.70 21.87 -14.07
CA ILE A 56 -8.43 21.29 -12.94
C ILE A 56 -8.77 22.42 -11.96
N ASP A 57 -10.05 22.55 -11.62
CA ASP A 57 -10.48 23.39 -10.50
C ASP A 57 -10.25 22.67 -9.17
N TRP A 58 -9.13 22.99 -8.52
CA TRP A 58 -8.73 22.36 -7.25
C TRP A 58 -9.69 22.62 -6.09
N THR A 59 -10.65 23.54 -6.22
CA THR A 59 -11.65 23.76 -5.17
C THR A 59 -12.78 22.72 -5.20
N GLU A 60 -12.88 21.96 -6.30
CA GLU A 60 -13.93 20.97 -6.54
C GLU A 60 -13.45 19.52 -6.43
N ILE A 61 -12.16 19.30 -6.17
CA ILE A 61 -11.61 17.96 -5.92
C ILE A 61 -11.77 17.59 -4.45
N GLU A 62 -12.31 16.41 -4.18
CA GLU A 62 -12.40 15.87 -2.82
C GLU A 62 -11.82 14.46 -2.78
N LEU A 63 -10.90 14.21 -1.85
CA LEU A 63 -10.39 12.86 -1.59
C LEU A 63 -11.47 12.05 -0.84
N VAL A 64 -11.88 10.93 -1.43
CA VAL A 64 -12.87 10.02 -0.84
C VAL A 64 -12.18 8.93 -0.05
N GLU A 65 -11.23 8.22 -0.66
CA GLU A 65 -10.62 7.04 -0.08
C GLU A 65 -9.24 6.76 -0.68
N ILE A 66 -8.36 6.17 0.14
CA ILE A 66 -7.09 5.61 -0.29
C ILE A 66 -7.04 4.16 0.20
N GLU A 67 -6.99 3.22 -0.73
CA GLU A 67 -6.79 1.80 -0.43
C GLU A 67 -5.41 1.37 -0.92
N SER A 68 -4.64 0.71 -0.06
CA SER A 68 -3.31 0.22 -0.44
C SER A 68 -3.04 -1.16 0.16
N ARG A 69 -2.27 -1.96 -0.60
CA ARG A 69 -1.91 -3.33 -0.25
C ARG A 69 -0.55 -3.70 -0.81
N PHE A 70 0.02 -4.74 -0.25
CA PHE A 70 1.21 -5.39 -0.78
C PHE A 70 0.98 -5.93 -2.20
N ASN A 71 1.93 -5.66 -3.10
CA ASN A 71 1.92 -6.19 -4.47
C ASN A 71 2.69 -7.52 -4.52
N TYR A 72 1.92 -8.61 -4.60
CA TYR A 72 2.45 -9.99 -4.64
C TYR A 72 3.13 -10.38 -5.96
N THR A 73 2.97 -9.59 -7.02
CA THR A 73 3.43 -9.93 -8.38
C THR A 73 4.79 -9.33 -8.73
N ASP A 74 5.07 -8.11 -8.28
CA ASP A 74 6.31 -7.38 -8.58
C ASP A 74 7.40 -7.55 -7.50
N THR A 75 7.11 -8.32 -6.44
CA THR A 75 8.03 -8.54 -5.30
C THR A 75 9.06 -9.65 -5.53
N SER A 76 9.15 -10.18 -6.75
CA SER A 76 10.22 -11.11 -7.15
C SER A 76 11.64 -10.51 -7.12
N THR A 77 11.78 -9.21 -6.81
CA THR A 77 13.05 -8.50 -6.64
C THR A 77 13.32 -8.02 -5.21
N ILE A 78 12.84 -8.74 -4.17
CA ILE A 78 13.46 -8.65 -2.83
C ILE A 78 14.85 -9.30 -2.92
N GLY A 79 15.75 -8.70 -3.71
CA GLY A 79 17.17 -8.99 -3.71
C GLY A 79 17.76 -8.34 -2.47
N GLU A 80 18.66 -9.05 -1.80
CA GLU A 80 19.24 -8.76 -0.49
C GLU A 80 19.89 -7.36 -0.31
N GLU A 81 19.88 -6.49 -1.33
CA GLU A 81 20.53 -5.18 -1.31
C GLU A 81 19.58 -3.98 -1.17
N GLU A 82 18.28 -4.11 -1.41
CA GLU A 82 17.33 -3.01 -1.20
C GLU A 82 16.03 -3.52 -0.54
N GLN A 83 16.04 -3.47 0.78
CA GLN A 83 14.92 -3.75 1.69
C GLN A 83 13.69 -2.88 1.39
N ARG A 84 12.91 -3.25 0.36
CA ARG A 84 11.75 -2.48 -0.13
C ARG A 84 10.53 -3.38 -0.36
N VAL A 85 9.36 -2.81 -0.08
CA VAL A 85 8.05 -3.43 -0.29
C VAL A 85 7.36 -2.69 -1.43
N ASN A 86 6.98 -3.42 -2.49
CA ASN A 86 6.13 -2.86 -3.55
C ASN A 86 4.67 -2.89 -3.09
N CYS A 87 3.97 -1.77 -3.32
CA CYS A 87 2.60 -1.56 -2.91
C CYS A 87 1.74 -1.15 -4.11
N ASP A 88 0.56 -1.75 -4.23
CA ASP A 88 -0.51 -1.27 -5.10
C ASP A 88 -1.36 -0.27 -4.32
N VAL A 89 -1.77 0.82 -4.96
CA VAL A 89 -2.70 1.79 -4.36
C VAL A 89 -3.80 2.18 -5.34
N ILE A 90 -5.01 2.29 -4.78
CA ILE A 90 -6.17 2.87 -5.43
C ILE A 90 -6.52 4.15 -4.66
N ILE A 91 -6.64 5.25 -5.39
CA ILE A 91 -7.00 6.56 -4.84
C ILE A 91 -8.30 6.99 -5.49
N SER A 92 -9.31 7.24 -4.67
CA SER A 92 -10.64 7.66 -5.11
C SER A 92 -10.87 9.12 -4.75
N TYR A 93 -11.23 9.91 -5.75
CA TYR A 93 -11.63 11.30 -5.64
C TYR A 93 -13.05 11.51 -6.15
N THR A 94 -13.67 12.62 -5.77
CA THR A 94 -14.73 13.26 -6.54
C THR A 94 -14.18 14.52 -7.20
N TYR A 95 -14.69 14.83 -8.39
CA TYR A 95 -14.49 16.11 -9.07
C TYR A 95 -15.81 16.49 -9.73
N GLN A 96 -16.35 17.67 -9.43
CA GLN A 96 -17.68 18.09 -9.92
C GLN A 96 -18.79 17.06 -9.63
N ASN A 97 -18.75 16.44 -8.44
CA ASN A 97 -19.64 15.33 -8.03
C ASN A 97 -19.54 14.06 -8.90
N LYS A 98 -18.50 13.91 -9.72
CA LYS A 98 -18.22 12.68 -10.49
C LYS A 98 -17.07 11.90 -9.87
N PRO A 99 -17.17 10.57 -9.76
CA PRO A 99 -16.09 9.76 -9.22
C PRO A 99 -14.90 9.69 -10.17
N ILE A 100 -13.70 9.80 -9.61
CA ILE A 100 -12.43 9.60 -10.31
C ILE A 100 -11.60 8.61 -9.49
N THR A 101 -11.17 7.53 -10.13
CA THR A 101 -10.32 6.52 -9.49
C THR A 101 -8.99 6.44 -10.20
N LEU A 102 -7.91 6.51 -9.42
CA LEU A 102 -6.55 6.28 -9.88
C LEU A 102 -6.04 4.95 -9.34
N SER A 103 -5.26 4.26 -10.17
CA SER A 103 -4.49 3.10 -9.75
C SER A 103 -3.01 3.39 -9.99
N SER A 104 -2.21 3.18 -8.96
CA SER A 104 -0.77 3.47 -8.99
C SER A 104 -0.01 2.40 -8.20
N VAL A 105 1.32 2.46 -8.30
CA VAL A 105 2.23 1.62 -7.52
C VAL A 105 3.32 2.49 -6.89
N TYR A 106 3.83 2.06 -5.75
CA TYR A 106 4.95 2.72 -5.08
C TYR A 106 5.71 1.74 -4.21
N GLN A 107 6.80 2.21 -3.64
CA GLN A 107 7.67 1.42 -2.78
C GLN A 107 7.71 1.99 -1.37
N VAL A 108 7.89 1.13 -0.37
CA VAL A 108 8.21 1.53 1.00
C VAL A 108 9.52 0.86 1.41
N ALA A 109 10.48 1.65 1.89
CA ALA A 109 11.71 1.09 2.48
C ALA A 109 11.39 0.45 3.83
N THR A 110 11.79 -0.82 4.05
CA THR A 110 11.41 -1.55 5.28
C THR A 110 12.21 -1.13 6.52
N THR A 111 13.35 -0.46 6.33
CA THR A 111 14.19 0.05 7.43
C THR A 111 13.71 1.41 7.97
N GLU A 112 13.35 2.32 7.07
CA GLU A 112 13.09 3.72 7.38
C GLU A 112 11.61 4.11 7.22
N MET A 113 10.77 3.19 6.73
CA MET A 113 9.36 3.45 6.40
C MET A 113 9.18 4.59 5.40
N GLU A 114 10.22 4.88 4.61
CA GLU A 114 10.19 5.93 3.62
C GLU A 114 9.35 5.51 2.42
N THR A 115 8.39 6.35 2.03
CA THR A 115 7.61 6.19 0.80
C THR A 115 8.41 6.65 -0.41
N LEU A 116 8.76 5.70 -1.26
CA LEU A 116 9.51 5.88 -2.49
C LEU A 116 8.55 5.83 -3.69
N SER A 117 8.31 6.99 -4.30
CA SER A 117 7.46 7.13 -5.48
C SER A 117 8.32 7.37 -6.69
N ARG A 118 8.20 6.49 -7.70
CA ARG A 118 8.93 6.66 -8.95
C ARG A 118 8.25 7.71 -9.82
N VAL A 119 9.05 8.63 -10.36
CA VAL A 119 8.57 9.73 -11.21
C VAL A 119 7.71 9.22 -12.37
N ASP A 120 8.16 8.17 -13.06
CA ASP A 120 7.45 7.62 -14.22
C ASP A 120 6.09 6.99 -13.88
N VAL A 121 5.90 6.56 -12.64
CA VAL A 121 4.62 6.05 -12.14
C VAL A 121 3.71 7.20 -11.71
N THR A 122 4.26 8.17 -10.98
CA THR A 122 3.54 9.40 -10.60
C THR A 122 3.04 10.16 -11.82
N GLU A 123 3.87 10.37 -12.85
CA GLU A 123 3.48 11.04 -14.10
C GLU A 123 2.34 10.31 -14.82
N ARG A 124 2.39 8.96 -14.86
CA ARG A 124 1.31 8.16 -15.45
C ARG A 124 0.00 8.32 -14.68
N ALA A 125 0.04 8.29 -13.35
CA ALA A 125 -1.14 8.50 -12.51
C ALA A 125 -1.73 9.92 -12.69
N VAL A 126 -0.86 10.93 -12.79
CA VAL A 126 -1.25 12.32 -13.08
C VAL A 126 -1.95 12.45 -14.43
N ILE A 127 -1.37 11.86 -15.49
CA ILE A 127 -1.96 11.89 -16.84
C ILE A 127 -3.31 11.17 -16.85
N ASP A 128 -3.42 9.99 -16.22
CA ASP A 128 -4.68 9.25 -16.13
C ASP A 128 -5.76 10.07 -15.41
N PHE A 129 -5.39 10.76 -14.32
CA PHE A 129 -6.30 11.68 -13.62
C PHE A 129 -6.80 12.80 -14.53
N MET A 130 -5.88 13.50 -15.21
CA MET A 130 -6.24 14.58 -16.11
C MET A 130 -7.17 14.11 -17.23
N VAL A 131 -6.87 12.97 -17.84
CA VAL A 131 -7.73 12.39 -18.89
C VAL A 131 -9.12 12.11 -18.35
N ARG A 132 -9.23 11.49 -17.16
CA ARG A 132 -10.52 11.19 -16.52
C ARG A 132 -11.32 12.45 -16.20
N VAL A 133 -10.67 13.50 -15.72
CA VAL A 133 -11.32 14.82 -15.52
C VAL A 133 -11.86 15.37 -16.84
N MET A 134 -11.07 15.30 -17.92
CA MET A 134 -11.45 15.88 -19.21
C MET A 134 -12.57 15.12 -19.93
N VAL A 135 -12.64 13.79 -19.79
CA VAL A 135 -13.64 12.97 -20.49
C VAL A 135 -14.93 12.74 -19.71
N ASN A 136 -14.90 12.92 -18.38
CA ASN A 136 -16.08 12.75 -17.52
C ASN A 136 -17.02 13.95 -17.59
#